data_AF-A0A9P7CRF9-F1
#
_entry.id   AF-A0A9P7CRF9-F1
#
_cell.length_a   1.000
_cell.length_b   1.000
_cell.length_c   1.000
_cell.angle_alpha   90.00
_cell.angle_beta   90.00
_cell.angle_gamma   90.00
#
_symmetry.space_group_name_H-M   'P 1'
#
loop_
_entity.id
_entity.type
_entity.pdbx_description
1 polymer ?
#
loop_
_entity_poly.entity_id
_entity_poly.type
_entity_poly.pdbx_seq_one_letter_code
_entity_poly.pdbx_strand_id
1 'polypeptide(L)'
;MDNCTLFNFSLNDLGFGSETAGLEYGVLGNMIPDKQDFSPIFSFQSSSSPATTPTSQQPSSIQQKSTPKRDNHRRKSRNTENVYNSVQKPFNYAEGFHYLIQYVTEKMSREDLRRISRALSLFRPSFLSLIMNLTEEDLVFMEKCIQRTLLEYEKLISFSGTPTVVWRRTGEVCLVGKEFSLLTQWTKDMLLNKKTYIYELMENQSAVEYWEKFSSHAFDNTDKACSYSCILRTPQRKPVPCTFCFTIKRDIFDLPSVIVGNFLPILS
;
A
#
# COMPACT_ATOMS: atom_id res chain seq x y z
N MET A 1 12.97 -17.72 30.82
CA MET A 1 11.72 -17.05 31.21
C MET A 1 11.54 -15.88 30.27
N ASP A 2 10.66 -16.06 29.29
CA ASP A 2 10.97 -15.60 27.93
C ASP A 2 10.05 -14.47 27.50
N ASN A 3 10.64 -13.33 27.15
CA ASN A 3 9.95 -12.06 26.88
C ASN A 3 9.16 -12.00 25.55
N CYS A 4 8.79 -13.16 24.98
CA CYS A 4 8.15 -13.28 23.66
C CYS A 4 6.69 -13.76 23.68
N THR A 5 6.08 -13.98 24.85
CA THR A 5 4.75 -14.61 24.96
C THR A 5 3.55 -13.64 24.91
N LEU A 6 3.77 -12.32 24.77
CA LEU A 6 2.70 -11.32 24.88
C LEU A 6 2.03 -10.91 23.55
N PHE A 7 2.55 -11.40 22.40
CA PHE A 7 2.01 -11.12 21.05
C PHE A 7 2.10 -12.37 20.16
N ASN A 8 1.25 -13.36 20.41
CA ASN A 8 1.23 -14.62 19.68
C ASN A 8 0.54 -14.46 18.30
N PHE A 9 1.28 -13.97 17.30
CA PHE A 9 0.84 -13.97 15.90
C PHE A 9 0.79 -15.41 15.37
N SER A 10 -0.41 -16.01 15.33
CA SER A 10 -0.62 -17.29 14.63
C SER A 10 -0.95 -17.05 13.16
N LEU A 11 -0.11 -17.56 12.26
CA LEU A 11 -0.29 -17.49 10.80
C LEU A 11 -1.26 -18.56 10.25
N ASN A 12 -1.79 -19.45 11.10
CA ASN A 12 -2.39 -20.72 10.66
C ASN A 12 -3.93 -20.71 10.53
N ASP A 13 -4.60 -19.56 10.67
CA ASP A 13 -6.09 -19.47 10.65
C ASP A 13 -6.65 -18.72 9.41
N LEU A 14 -5.86 -18.68 8.33
CA LEU A 14 -6.17 -17.96 7.08
C LEU A 14 -7.14 -18.75 6.17
N GLY A 15 -8.41 -18.80 6.58
CA GLY A 15 -9.49 -19.48 5.86
C GLY A 15 -10.28 -18.60 4.86
N PHE A 16 -9.98 -18.79 3.57
CA PHE A 16 -10.87 -18.56 2.40
C PHE A 16 -11.09 -17.13 1.84
N GLY A 17 -11.06 -17.02 0.50
CA GLY A 17 -11.46 -15.85 -0.30
C GLY A 17 -10.31 -14.94 -0.76
N SER A 18 -9.88 -15.08 -2.03
CA SER A 18 -8.79 -14.34 -2.73
C SER A 18 -7.51 -14.16 -1.90
N GLU A 19 -6.44 -14.89 -2.23
CA GLU A 19 -5.19 -14.95 -1.43
C GLU A 19 -4.71 -13.58 -0.91
N THR A 20 -4.77 -12.53 -1.73
CA THR A 20 -4.39 -11.17 -1.33
C THR A 20 -5.31 -10.53 -0.29
N ALA A 21 -6.64 -10.66 -0.46
CA ALA A 21 -7.61 -10.09 0.47
C ALA A 21 -7.65 -10.88 1.79
N GLY A 22 -7.66 -12.21 1.70
CA GLY A 22 -7.52 -13.10 2.86
C GLY A 22 -6.29 -12.78 3.71
N LEU A 23 -5.14 -12.53 3.07
CA LEU A 23 -3.93 -12.10 3.77
C LEU A 23 -4.11 -10.72 4.43
N GLU A 24 -4.69 -9.72 3.75
CA GLU A 24 -4.99 -8.39 4.34
C GLU A 24 -5.84 -8.52 5.62
N TYR A 25 -6.83 -9.41 5.59
CA TYR A 25 -7.68 -9.71 6.74
C TYR A 25 -6.92 -10.35 7.90
N GLY A 26 -5.98 -11.27 7.63
CA GLY A 26 -5.13 -11.86 8.66
C GLY A 26 -4.13 -10.88 9.26
N VAL A 27 -3.53 -10.00 8.44
CA VAL A 27 -2.56 -8.99 8.93
C VAL A 27 -3.23 -8.03 9.90
N LEU A 28 -4.35 -7.43 9.49
CA LEU A 28 -5.17 -6.57 10.36
C LEU A 28 -5.86 -7.38 11.47
N GLY A 29 -6.09 -8.66 11.21
CA GLY A 29 -6.57 -9.73 12.09
C GLY A 29 -5.85 -9.77 13.42
N ASN A 30 -4.54 -10.01 13.33
CA ASN A 30 -3.69 -10.41 14.44
C ASN A 30 -3.12 -9.23 15.26
N MET A 31 -3.52 -7.98 14.99
CA MET A 31 -3.08 -6.79 15.73
C MET A 31 -3.86 -6.51 17.03
N ILE A 32 -4.84 -7.35 17.38
CA ILE A 32 -5.67 -7.20 18.58
C ILE A 32 -5.09 -8.05 19.72
N PRO A 33 -4.68 -7.46 20.85
CA PRO A 33 -4.62 -8.16 22.12
C PRO A 33 -6.00 -8.21 22.79
N ASP A 34 -6.28 -9.35 23.41
CA ASP A 34 -7.45 -9.74 24.22
C ASP A 34 -8.71 -10.32 23.54
N LYS A 35 -9.32 -11.21 24.33
CA LYS A 35 -10.16 -12.35 23.93
C LYS A 35 -11.64 -11.98 23.77
N GLN A 36 -12.32 -12.67 22.85
CA GLN A 36 -13.68 -13.19 23.11
C GLN A 36 -13.98 -14.38 22.17
N ASP A 37 -14.48 -15.48 22.74
CA ASP A 37 -14.71 -16.74 22.05
C ASP A 37 -15.88 -16.66 21.07
N PHE A 38 -15.64 -17.00 19.80
CA PHE A 38 -16.69 -17.44 18.87
C PHE A 38 -16.14 -18.44 17.84
N SER A 39 -16.60 -19.68 17.91
CA SER A 39 -16.49 -20.65 16.82
C SER A 39 -17.74 -21.55 16.79
N PRO A 40 -18.65 -21.38 15.82
CA PRO A 40 -19.63 -22.41 15.51
C PRO A 40 -18.99 -23.56 14.73
N ILE A 41 -19.64 -24.72 14.83
CA ILE A 41 -19.27 -25.98 14.19
C ILE A 41 -19.44 -25.89 12.67
N PHE A 42 -18.50 -26.41 11.88
CA PHE A 42 -18.83 -27.23 10.69
C PHE A 42 -17.66 -28.14 10.28
N SER A 43 -17.99 -29.42 10.04
CA SER A 43 -17.06 -30.47 9.59
C SER A 43 -17.34 -30.84 8.14
N PHE A 44 -16.31 -30.97 7.29
CA PHE A 44 -16.43 -31.71 6.03
C PHE A 44 -15.15 -32.48 5.67
N GLN A 45 -15.36 -33.67 5.10
CA GLN A 45 -14.32 -34.62 4.71
C GLN A 45 -13.65 -34.20 3.40
N SER A 46 -12.33 -34.38 3.30
CA SER A 46 -11.61 -34.39 2.03
C SER A 46 -11.42 -35.84 1.54
N SER A 47 -11.77 -36.10 0.28
CA SER A 47 -11.42 -37.33 -0.43
C SER A 47 -10.19 -37.09 -1.31
N SER A 48 -9.33 -38.11 -1.39
CA SER A 48 -8.04 -38.05 -2.06
C SER A 48 -8.05 -38.76 -3.41
N SER A 49 -7.25 -38.28 -4.37
CA SER A 49 -6.52 -39.12 -5.35
C SER A 49 -5.47 -38.32 -6.15
N PRO A 50 -4.44 -38.98 -6.72
CA PRO A 50 -3.16 -38.33 -7.03
C PRO A 50 -2.82 -38.22 -8.52
N ALA A 51 -1.66 -37.61 -8.82
CA ALA A 51 -1.10 -37.42 -10.16
C ALA A 51 -0.15 -38.55 -10.61
N THR A 52 -0.03 -38.77 -11.93
CA THR A 52 1.19 -39.32 -12.56
C THR A 52 1.31 -39.01 -14.07
N THR A 53 2.49 -38.59 -14.49
CA THR A 53 3.01 -38.55 -15.88
C THR A 53 3.62 -39.92 -16.26
N PRO A 54 4.03 -40.28 -17.53
CA PRO A 54 5.23 -39.65 -18.17
C PRO A 54 5.47 -39.74 -19.72
N THR A 55 6.44 -38.92 -20.18
CA THR A 55 7.46 -39.11 -21.27
C THR A 55 7.21 -39.00 -22.81
N SER A 56 8.07 -38.15 -23.41
CA SER A 56 8.75 -38.23 -24.74
C SER A 56 7.92 -37.95 -26.02
N GLN A 57 8.36 -37.20 -27.04
CA GLN A 57 9.66 -37.18 -27.76
C GLN A 57 9.96 -35.83 -28.46
N GLN A 58 11.21 -35.62 -28.89
CA GLN A 58 11.70 -34.54 -29.78
C GLN A 58 12.13 -35.18 -31.12
N PRO A 59 12.08 -34.47 -32.27
CA PRO A 59 13.00 -33.36 -32.64
C PRO A 59 12.22 -32.11 -33.18
N SER A 60 12.72 -31.10 -33.92
CA SER A 60 13.97 -30.90 -34.69
C SER A 60 14.44 -29.42 -34.75
N SER A 61 15.46 -29.16 -35.56
CA SER A 61 16.13 -27.88 -35.86
C SER A 61 15.58 -27.09 -37.07
N ILE A 62 15.78 -25.76 -37.10
CA ILE A 62 16.38 -24.99 -38.23
C ILE A 62 16.80 -23.58 -37.73
N GLN A 63 17.97 -23.11 -38.17
CA GLN A 63 18.47 -21.74 -37.93
C GLN A 63 18.12 -20.80 -39.10
N GLN A 64 17.88 -19.50 -38.84
CA GLN A 64 18.12 -18.46 -39.85
C GLN A 64 18.47 -17.09 -39.23
N LYS A 65 19.09 -16.21 -40.03
CA LYS A 65 19.98 -15.13 -39.58
C LYS A 65 19.33 -13.74 -39.46
N SER A 66 19.92 -12.96 -38.55
CA SER A 66 19.90 -11.49 -38.35
C SER A 66 19.40 -10.55 -39.47
N THR A 67 18.64 -9.53 -39.08
CA THR A 67 18.77 -8.14 -39.59
C THR A 67 18.60 -7.13 -38.43
N PRO A 68 19.33 -5.99 -38.42
CA PRO A 68 19.28 -5.03 -37.32
C PRO A 68 18.15 -4.00 -37.51
N LYS A 69 17.29 -3.80 -36.51
CA LYS A 69 16.25 -2.76 -36.52
C LYS A 69 16.40 -1.80 -35.33
N ARG A 70 17.15 -0.74 -35.61
CA ARG A 70 17.17 0.61 -35.01
C ARG A 70 16.52 0.78 -33.63
N ASP A 71 17.33 1.24 -32.67
CA ASP A 71 16.90 1.78 -31.39
C ASP A 71 15.89 2.92 -31.54
N ASN A 72 14.61 2.56 -31.44
CA ASN A 72 13.59 3.51 -31.05
C ASN A 72 13.52 3.52 -29.52
N HIS A 73 14.33 4.39 -28.90
CA HIS A 73 14.11 4.91 -27.54
C HIS A 73 12.84 5.80 -27.50
N ARG A 74 11.75 5.29 -28.05
CA ARG A 74 10.40 5.78 -27.79
C ARG A 74 10.14 5.43 -26.34
N ARG A 75 10.40 6.37 -25.42
CA ARG A 75 9.90 6.33 -24.04
C ARG A 75 8.47 5.81 -24.14
N LYS A 76 8.21 4.59 -23.65
CA LYS A 76 6.86 4.02 -23.65
C LYS A 76 6.03 4.93 -22.78
N SER A 77 5.34 5.88 -23.41
CA SER A 77 4.24 6.59 -22.78
C SER A 77 3.37 5.50 -22.16
N ARG A 78 3.12 5.58 -20.85
CA ARG A 78 2.25 4.66 -20.13
C ARG A 78 0.82 4.92 -20.64
N ASN A 79 0.53 4.39 -21.83
CA ASN A 79 -0.77 4.54 -22.46
C ASN A 79 -1.82 3.84 -21.59
N THR A 80 -3.03 4.38 -21.52
CA THR A 80 -4.10 3.81 -20.70
C THR A 80 -4.40 2.35 -21.07
N GLU A 81 -4.32 2.02 -22.36
CA GLU A 81 -4.45 0.65 -22.88
C GLU A 81 -3.41 -0.32 -22.29
N ASN A 82 -2.17 0.13 -22.07
CA ASN A 82 -1.12 -0.72 -21.49
C ASN A 82 -1.47 -1.09 -20.04
N VAL A 83 -2.13 -0.21 -19.29
CA VAL A 83 -2.54 -0.44 -17.90
C VAL A 83 -3.56 -1.59 -17.82
N TYR A 84 -4.60 -1.56 -18.66
CA TYR A 84 -5.63 -2.61 -18.69
C TYR A 84 -5.05 -3.98 -19.06
N ASN A 85 -4.03 -4.01 -19.91
CA ASN A 85 -3.37 -5.24 -20.35
C ASN A 85 -2.30 -5.74 -19.36
N SER A 86 -1.65 -4.86 -18.59
CA SER A 86 -0.59 -5.25 -17.64
C SER A 86 -1.12 -5.67 -16.26
N VAL A 87 -2.25 -5.11 -15.81
CA VAL A 87 -2.84 -5.45 -14.51
C VAL A 87 -3.74 -6.66 -14.69
N GLN A 88 -3.27 -7.84 -14.25
CA GLN A 88 -4.02 -9.10 -14.34
C GLN A 88 -4.22 -9.77 -12.97
N LYS A 89 -3.80 -9.11 -11.88
CA LYS A 89 -3.93 -9.57 -10.50
C LYS A 89 -4.26 -8.40 -9.57
N PRO A 90 -4.90 -8.65 -8.42
CA PRO A 90 -5.07 -7.65 -7.36
C PRO A 90 -3.73 -7.07 -6.89
N PHE A 91 -3.75 -5.86 -6.37
CA PHE A 91 -2.63 -5.36 -5.58
C PHE A 91 -2.65 -6.03 -4.19
N ASN A 92 -1.47 -6.42 -3.70
CA ASN A 92 -1.31 -7.07 -2.40
C ASN A 92 -1.05 -6.00 -1.32
N TYR A 93 -2.08 -5.51 -0.62
CA TYR A 93 -1.86 -4.57 0.48
C TYR A 93 -1.40 -5.28 1.77
N ALA A 94 -1.55 -6.61 1.88
CA ALA A 94 -1.10 -7.39 3.04
C ALA A 94 0.40 -7.25 3.29
N GLU A 95 1.20 -7.29 2.21
CA GLU A 95 2.65 -7.07 2.27
C GLU A 95 2.98 -5.70 2.88
N GLY A 96 2.23 -4.64 2.52
CA GLY A 96 2.42 -3.30 3.05
C GLY A 96 2.07 -3.18 4.53
N PHE A 97 1.00 -3.82 4.99
CA PHE A 97 0.65 -3.83 6.42
C PHE A 97 1.60 -4.70 7.26
N HIS A 98 2.12 -5.82 6.73
CA HIS A 98 3.19 -6.58 7.37
C HIS A 98 4.46 -5.72 7.52
N TYR A 99 4.87 -5.05 6.44
CA TYR A 99 6.03 -4.16 6.45
C TYR A 99 5.85 -2.99 7.43
N LEU A 100 4.66 -2.41 7.55
CA LEU A 100 4.35 -1.39 8.56
C LEU A 100 4.61 -1.89 9.98
N ILE A 101 4.07 -3.04 10.38
CA ILE A 101 4.26 -3.56 11.75
C ILE A 101 5.72 -3.93 12.01
N GLN A 102 6.42 -4.52 11.03
CA GLN A 102 7.86 -4.76 11.15
C GLN A 102 8.64 -3.45 11.33
N TYR A 103 8.39 -2.45 10.47
CA TYR A 103 9.05 -1.14 10.55
C TYR A 103 8.83 -0.47 11.91
N VAL A 104 7.58 -0.39 12.37
CA VAL A 104 7.24 0.26 13.65
C VAL A 104 7.90 -0.49 14.82
N THR A 105 7.90 -1.83 14.80
CA THR A 105 8.54 -2.66 15.84
C THR A 105 10.06 -2.51 15.88
N GLU A 106 10.71 -2.34 14.73
CA GLU A 106 12.17 -2.21 14.64
C GLU A 106 12.71 -0.78 14.79
N LYS A 107 11.92 0.24 14.45
CA LYS A 107 12.40 1.64 14.26
C LYS A 107 11.68 2.68 15.12
N MET A 108 10.61 2.29 15.82
CA MET A 108 9.79 3.19 16.63
C MET A 108 9.63 2.66 18.06
N SER A 109 9.02 3.44 18.95
CA SER A 109 8.81 3.03 20.33
C SER A 109 7.64 2.07 20.48
N ARG A 110 7.57 1.36 21.61
CA ARG A 110 6.40 0.51 21.95
C ARG A 110 5.11 1.33 22.08
N GLU A 111 5.20 2.61 22.43
CA GLU A 111 4.03 3.50 22.51
C GLU A 111 3.54 3.89 21.11
N ASP A 112 4.45 4.20 20.20
CA ASP A 112 4.13 4.44 18.79
C ASP A 112 3.42 3.23 18.17
N LEU A 113 3.89 2.01 18.48
CA LEU A 113 3.24 0.76 18.07
C LEU A 113 1.81 0.66 18.61
N ARG A 114 1.59 0.92 19.91
CA ARG A 114 0.23 0.89 20.48
C ARG A 114 -0.69 1.93 19.83
N ARG A 115 -0.20 3.14 19.57
CA ARG A 115 -0.97 4.21 18.92
C ARG A 115 -1.33 3.87 17.46
N ILE A 116 -0.38 3.39 16.67
CA ILE A 116 -0.62 2.96 15.28
C ILE A 116 -1.57 1.75 15.25
N SER A 117 -1.37 0.72 16.07
CA SER A 117 -2.29 -0.43 16.13
C SER A 117 -3.71 -0.03 16.56
N ARG A 118 -3.85 0.94 17.48
CA ARG A 118 -5.17 1.50 17.85
C ARG A 118 -5.81 2.22 16.67
N ALA A 119 -5.05 3.03 15.92
CA ALA A 119 -5.55 3.72 14.73
C ALA A 119 -6.03 2.71 13.67
N LEU A 120 -5.23 1.69 13.35
CA LEU A 120 -5.62 0.63 12.40
C LEU A 120 -6.86 -0.16 12.87
N SER A 121 -7.01 -0.37 14.18
CA SER A 121 -8.20 -1.03 14.76
C SER A 121 -9.49 -0.21 14.60
N LEU A 122 -9.42 1.12 14.51
CA LEU A 122 -10.58 1.98 14.21
C LEU A 122 -10.95 1.93 12.72
N PHE A 123 -9.96 1.85 11.84
CA PHE A 123 -10.15 1.71 10.39
C PHE A 123 -10.76 0.36 10.00
N ARG A 124 -10.38 -0.72 10.70
CA ARG A 124 -10.65 -2.11 10.30
C ARG A 124 -12.14 -2.45 10.11
N PRO A 125 -13.10 -2.16 11.02
CA PRO A 125 -14.47 -2.66 10.89
C PRO A 125 -15.18 -2.18 9.61
N SER A 126 -15.12 -0.88 9.34
CA SER A 126 -15.70 -0.26 8.14
C SER A 126 -15.01 -0.74 6.87
N PHE A 127 -13.68 -0.90 6.90
CA PHE A 127 -12.93 -1.48 5.79
C PHE A 127 -13.43 -2.90 5.47
N LEU A 128 -13.42 -3.81 6.46
CA LEU A 128 -13.87 -5.19 6.28
C LEU A 128 -15.29 -5.27 5.72
N SER A 129 -16.22 -4.46 6.22
CA SER A 129 -17.62 -4.49 5.77
C SER A 129 -17.82 -4.19 4.28
N LEU A 130 -16.89 -3.47 3.65
CA LEU A 130 -16.92 -3.16 2.22
C LEU A 130 -16.19 -4.24 1.41
N ILE A 131 -14.93 -4.54 1.74
CA ILE A 131 -14.10 -5.44 0.92
C ILE A 131 -14.54 -6.92 1.00
N MET A 132 -15.24 -7.35 2.06
CA MET A 132 -15.79 -8.72 2.16
C MET A 132 -16.85 -9.05 1.10
N ASN A 133 -17.43 -8.04 0.45
CA ASN A 133 -18.44 -8.21 -0.59
C ASN A 133 -17.86 -8.15 -2.02
N LEU A 134 -16.53 -8.02 -2.16
CA LEU A 134 -15.86 -7.83 -3.45
C LEU A 134 -15.23 -9.13 -3.98
N THR A 135 -15.33 -9.34 -5.29
CA THR A 135 -14.71 -10.47 -6.00
C THR A 135 -13.26 -10.16 -6.39
N GLU A 136 -12.47 -11.19 -6.74
CA GLU A 136 -11.11 -10.97 -7.26
C GLU A 136 -11.10 -10.09 -8.53
N GLU A 137 -12.12 -10.21 -9.39
CA GLU A 137 -12.25 -9.37 -10.58
C GLU A 137 -12.47 -7.89 -10.23
N ASP A 138 -13.24 -7.60 -9.17
CA ASP A 138 -13.39 -6.24 -8.62
C ASP A 138 -12.06 -5.71 -8.07
N LEU A 139 -11.27 -6.54 -7.38
CA LEU A 139 -9.95 -6.16 -6.89
C LEU A 139 -8.97 -5.85 -8.04
N VAL A 140 -9.00 -6.64 -9.12
CA VAL A 140 -8.23 -6.39 -10.35
C VAL A 140 -8.70 -5.10 -11.04
N PHE A 141 -10.00 -4.84 -11.07
CA PHE A 141 -10.58 -3.62 -11.62
C PHE A 141 -10.17 -2.38 -10.81
N MET A 142 -10.20 -2.46 -9.48
CA MET A 142 -9.72 -1.39 -8.60
C MET A 142 -8.26 -1.04 -8.87
N GLU A 143 -7.37 -2.02 -9.03
CA GLU A 143 -5.97 -1.75 -9.37
C GLU A 143 -5.81 -1.09 -10.76
N LYS A 144 -6.62 -1.49 -11.76
CA LYS A 144 -6.68 -0.80 -13.07
C LYS A 144 -7.12 0.66 -12.91
N CYS A 145 -8.12 0.94 -12.08
CA CYS A 145 -8.58 2.29 -11.75
C CYS A 145 -7.51 3.12 -11.04
N ILE A 146 -6.78 2.56 -10.07
CA ILE A 146 -5.66 3.22 -9.39
C ILE A 146 -4.58 3.61 -10.40
N GLN A 147 -4.09 2.64 -11.17
CA GLN A 147 -3.01 2.87 -12.15
C GLN A 147 -3.40 3.92 -13.19
N ARG A 148 -4.65 3.94 -13.65
CA ARG A 148 -5.17 5.01 -14.52
C ARG A 148 -5.18 6.37 -13.80
N THR A 149 -5.72 6.42 -12.59
CA THR A 149 -5.82 7.64 -11.77
C THR A 149 -4.44 8.26 -11.50
N LEU A 150 -3.41 7.42 -11.29
CA LEU A 150 -2.02 7.88 -11.13
C LEU A 150 -1.46 8.56 -12.40
N LEU A 151 -1.84 8.14 -13.61
CA LEU A 151 -1.45 8.82 -14.86
C LEU A 151 -2.08 10.21 -15.02
N GLU A 152 -3.24 10.42 -14.40
CA GLU A 152 -3.93 11.70 -14.39
C GLU A 152 -3.31 12.62 -13.32
N TYR A 153 -3.03 12.09 -12.11
CA TYR A 153 -2.29 12.83 -11.07
C TYR A 153 -0.86 13.21 -11.48
N GLU A 154 -0.11 12.37 -12.19
CA GLU A 154 1.24 12.70 -12.65
C GLU A 154 1.25 13.97 -13.53
N LYS A 155 0.20 14.17 -14.34
CA LYS A 155 0.01 15.38 -15.14
C LYS A 155 -0.37 16.56 -14.24
N LEU A 156 -1.40 16.42 -13.41
CA LEU A 156 -1.89 17.51 -12.53
C LEU A 156 -0.79 18.04 -11.60
N ILE A 157 -0.02 17.14 -10.97
CA ILE A 157 1.08 17.50 -10.07
C ILE A 157 2.22 18.21 -10.82
N SER A 158 2.39 17.94 -12.12
CA SER A 158 3.38 18.67 -12.93
C SER A 158 3.01 20.12 -13.25
N PHE A 159 1.73 20.50 -13.05
CA PHE A 159 1.23 21.87 -13.16
C PHE A 159 1.06 22.56 -11.79
N SER A 160 1.02 21.81 -10.69
CA SER A 160 0.95 22.38 -9.34
C SER A 160 2.33 22.82 -8.85
N GLY A 161 2.46 24.07 -8.40
CA GLY A 161 3.65 24.58 -7.70
C GLY A 161 3.75 24.16 -6.23
N THR A 162 3.13 23.05 -5.83
CA THR A 162 3.08 22.57 -4.43
C THR A 162 3.90 21.30 -4.25
N PRO A 163 4.62 21.12 -3.13
CA PRO A 163 5.28 19.87 -2.77
C PRO A 163 4.27 18.74 -2.49
N THR A 164 3.89 18.02 -3.54
CA THR A 164 2.84 16.98 -3.51
C THR A 164 3.41 15.57 -3.66
N VAL A 165 2.90 14.62 -2.89
CA VAL A 165 3.20 13.17 -2.99
C VAL A 165 1.89 12.39 -3.00
N VAL A 166 1.86 11.25 -3.71
CA VAL A 166 0.70 10.36 -3.79
C VAL A 166 1.09 8.95 -3.37
N TRP A 167 0.32 8.34 -2.48
CA TRP A 167 0.56 7.01 -1.95
C TRP A 167 -0.72 6.19 -1.79
N ARG A 168 -0.58 4.86 -1.66
CA ARG A 168 -1.68 3.90 -1.41
C ARG A 168 -2.12 3.91 0.05
N ARG A 169 -3.28 3.30 0.38
CA ARG A 169 -3.73 3.09 1.78
C ARG A 169 -2.71 2.43 2.72
N THR A 170 -1.74 1.68 2.21
CA THR A 170 -0.61 1.10 2.97
C THR A 170 0.49 2.08 3.34
N GLY A 171 0.50 3.27 2.74
CA GLY A 171 1.62 4.22 2.79
C GLY A 171 2.59 4.14 1.61
N GLU A 172 2.48 3.12 0.73
CA GLU A 172 3.42 2.93 -0.39
C GLU A 172 3.35 4.10 -1.40
N VAL A 173 4.47 4.80 -1.60
CA VAL A 173 4.59 5.98 -2.45
C VAL A 173 4.53 5.58 -3.93
N CYS A 174 3.57 6.15 -4.65
CA CYS A 174 3.31 5.85 -6.06
C CYS A 174 3.71 6.99 -7.00
N LEU A 175 3.59 8.25 -6.56
CA LEU A 175 4.04 9.44 -7.31
C LEU A 175 4.69 10.46 -6.38
N VAL A 176 5.67 11.18 -6.93
CA VAL A 176 6.40 12.25 -6.25
C VAL A 176 6.43 13.46 -7.18
N GLY A 177 5.95 14.61 -6.69
CA GLY A 177 6.03 15.90 -7.38
C GLY A 177 7.44 16.50 -7.33
N LYS A 178 7.79 17.30 -8.34
CA LYS A 178 9.12 17.93 -8.43
C LYS A 178 9.42 18.81 -7.23
N GLU A 179 8.44 19.58 -6.78
CA GLU A 179 8.57 20.47 -5.63
C GLU A 179 8.81 19.72 -4.32
N PHE A 180 8.30 18.48 -4.17
CA PHE A 180 8.64 17.63 -3.02
C PHE A 180 10.09 17.14 -3.07
N SER A 181 10.58 16.78 -4.25
CA SER A 181 11.99 16.45 -4.44
C SER A 181 12.92 17.64 -4.16
N LEU A 182 12.53 18.86 -4.55
CA LEU A 182 13.28 20.09 -4.25
C LEU A 182 13.25 20.42 -2.75
N LEU A 183 12.10 20.32 -2.10
CA LEU A 183 11.93 20.55 -0.66
C LEU A 183 12.76 19.59 0.19
N THR A 184 12.73 18.30 -0.13
CA THR A 184 13.25 17.24 0.75
C THR A 184 14.59 16.64 0.31
N GLN A 185 15.09 17.01 -0.87
CA GLN A 185 16.28 16.45 -1.52
C GLN A 185 16.17 14.95 -1.86
N TRP A 186 15.00 14.32 -1.72
CA TRP A 186 14.74 12.98 -2.24
C TRP A 186 14.46 13.00 -3.74
N THR A 187 15.22 12.26 -4.53
CA THR A 187 14.90 12.11 -5.96
C THR A 187 13.72 11.14 -6.16
N LYS A 188 12.92 11.35 -7.21
CA LYS A 188 11.83 10.46 -7.60
C LYS A 188 12.31 8.99 -7.74
N ASP A 189 13.49 8.81 -8.31
CA ASP A 189 14.10 7.48 -8.52
C ASP A 189 14.47 6.80 -7.19
N MET A 190 15.01 7.53 -6.21
CA MET A 190 15.30 6.98 -4.87
C MET A 190 14.04 6.54 -4.11
N LEU A 191 12.90 7.17 -4.38
CA LEU A 191 11.64 6.87 -3.72
C LEU A 191 10.82 5.78 -4.43
N LEU A 192 10.86 5.72 -5.77
CA LEU A 192 10.04 4.81 -6.58
C LEU A 192 10.76 3.54 -7.07
N ASN A 193 12.10 3.50 -7.12
CA ASN A 193 12.83 2.29 -7.54
C ASN A 193 12.88 1.21 -6.44
N LYS A 194 12.53 1.57 -5.20
CA LYS A 194 12.28 0.65 -4.08
C LYS A 194 10.87 0.92 -3.54
N LYS A 195 10.25 -0.07 -2.89
CA LYS A 195 9.02 0.17 -2.12
C LYS A 195 9.35 1.10 -0.95
N THR A 196 9.07 2.38 -1.10
CA THR A 196 9.21 3.39 -0.04
C THR A 196 7.84 3.78 0.45
N TYR A 197 7.69 3.87 1.76
CA TYR A 197 6.44 4.22 2.42
C TYR A 197 6.53 5.63 3.00
N ILE A 198 5.44 6.40 2.94
CA ILE A 198 5.42 7.82 3.32
C ILE A 198 5.87 8.05 4.77
N TYR A 199 5.58 7.10 5.67
CA TYR A 199 5.97 7.16 7.07
C TYR A 199 7.48 6.91 7.31
N GLU A 200 8.23 6.37 6.35
CA GLU A 200 9.70 6.34 6.40
C GLU A 200 10.30 7.74 6.20
N LEU A 201 9.59 8.61 5.47
CA LEU A 201 10.02 9.97 5.15
C LEU A 201 9.66 10.97 6.25
N MET A 202 8.88 10.54 7.25
CA MET A 202 8.42 11.34 8.38
C MET A 202 9.26 11.07 9.63
N GLU A 203 9.27 12.02 10.56
CA GLU A 203 9.64 11.75 11.95
C GLU A 203 8.58 10.90 12.65
N ASN A 204 9.00 10.06 13.61
CA ASN A 204 8.15 9.05 14.24
C ASN A 204 6.81 9.63 14.75
N GLN A 205 6.84 10.76 15.44
CA GLN A 205 5.62 11.41 15.94
C GLN A 205 4.67 11.82 14.80
N SER A 206 5.20 12.41 13.71
CA SER A 206 4.41 12.77 12.54
C SER A 206 3.86 11.54 11.79
N ALA A 207 4.59 10.43 11.79
CA ALA A 207 4.10 9.15 11.24
C ALA A 207 2.95 8.56 12.07
N VAL A 208 3.03 8.60 13.40
CA VAL A 208 1.93 8.16 14.28
C VAL A 208 0.71 9.06 14.10
N GLU A 209 0.89 10.38 14.13
CA GLU A 209 -0.19 11.34 13.91
C GLU A 209 -0.85 11.17 12.53
N TYR A 210 -0.06 10.91 11.47
CA TYR A 210 -0.61 10.57 10.16
C TYR A 210 -1.55 9.36 10.22
N TRP A 211 -1.16 8.26 10.88
CA TRP A 211 -2.01 7.07 10.99
C TRP A 211 -3.28 7.32 11.81
N GLU A 212 -3.19 8.08 12.90
CA GLU A 212 -4.35 8.50 13.70
C GLU A 212 -5.34 9.37 12.90
N LYS A 213 -4.83 10.31 12.08
CA LYS A 213 -5.70 11.12 11.20
C LYS A 213 -6.25 10.31 10.03
N PHE A 214 -5.45 9.43 9.45
CA PHE A 214 -5.90 8.55 8.36
C PHE A 214 -7.07 7.67 8.82
N SER A 215 -6.96 6.99 9.98
CA SER A 215 -8.04 6.15 10.47
C SER A 215 -9.30 6.93 10.83
N SER A 216 -9.16 8.14 11.37
CA SER A 216 -10.29 9.01 11.69
C SER A 216 -11.03 9.51 10.45
N HIS A 217 -10.34 9.73 9.33
CA HIS A 217 -10.91 10.34 8.12
C HIS A 217 -11.25 9.34 7.02
N ALA A 218 -10.71 8.12 7.06
CA ALA A 218 -10.89 7.08 6.06
C ALA A 218 -12.35 6.89 5.63
N PHE A 219 -13.26 6.88 6.61
CA PHE A 219 -14.70 6.67 6.41
C PHE A 219 -15.56 7.85 6.89
N ASP A 220 -14.96 8.97 7.30
CA ASP A 220 -15.70 10.22 7.55
C ASP A 220 -16.02 10.88 6.20
N ASN A 221 -17.27 11.32 6.02
CA ASN A 221 -17.74 12.02 4.82
C ASN A 221 -17.61 13.55 4.94
N THR A 222 -17.09 14.04 6.07
CA THR A 222 -16.96 15.48 6.32
C THR A 222 -15.70 16.03 5.65
N ASP A 223 -15.87 16.86 4.60
CA ASP A 223 -14.79 17.46 3.82
C ASP A 223 -14.05 18.60 4.55
N LYS A 224 -13.48 18.27 5.72
CA LYS A 224 -12.69 19.18 6.56
C LYS A 224 -11.24 19.15 6.10
N ALA A 225 -10.86 20.12 5.27
CA ALA A 225 -9.47 20.42 4.96
C ALA A 225 -8.70 20.81 6.26
N CYS A 226 -8.10 19.82 6.90
CA CYS A 226 -7.34 19.99 8.13
C CYS A 226 -5.84 20.05 7.81
N SER A 227 -5.17 21.09 8.31
CA SER A 227 -3.72 21.21 8.28
C SER A 227 -3.12 20.70 9.58
N TYR A 228 -2.05 19.91 9.48
CA TYR A 228 -1.30 19.30 10.57
C TYR A 228 0.16 19.74 10.54
N SER A 229 0.88 19.55 11.63
CA SER A 229 2.35 19.68 11.62
C SER A 229 2.97 18.35 11.16
N CYS A 230 4.01 18.41 10.35
CA CYS A 230 4.77 17.23 9.92
C CYS A 230 6.25 17.59 9.80
N ILE A 231 7.12 16.78 10.39
CA ILE A 231 8.57 16.90 10.19
C ILE A 231 8.98 15.80 9.22
N LEU A 232 9.42 16.18 8.03
CA LEU A 232 9.99 15.26 7.05
C LEU A 232 11.49 15.07 7.32
N ARG A 233 12.07 13.97 6.85
CA ARG A 233 13.51 13.70 6.89
C ARG A 233 14.08 13.69 5.47
N THR A 234 15.13 14.47 5.24
CA THR A 234 15.99 14.38 4.05
C THR A 234 16.73 13.04 3.98
N PRO A 235 17.33 12.63 2.84
CA PRO A 235 18.19 11.45 2.77
C PRO A 235 19.34 11.48 3.80
N GLN A 236 19.84 12.67 4.15
CA GLN A 236 20.87 12.89 5.17
C GLN A 236 20.30 13.02 6.59
N ARG A 237 19.04 12.61 6.81
CA ARG A 237 18.28 12.65 8.08
C ARG A 237 18.10 14.03 8.71
N LYS A 238 18.44 15.12 8.03
CA LYS A 238 18.09 16.49 8.47
C LYS A 238 16.56 16.66 8.47
N PRO A 239 15.98 17.28 9.51
CA PRO A 239 14.55 17.55 9.58
C PRO A 239 14.15 18.67 8.60
N VAL A 240 12.93 18.59 8.07
CA VAL A 240 12.30 19.62 7.24
C VAL A 240 10.88 19.86 7.81
N PRO A 241 10.70 20.85 8.69
CA PRO A 241 9.40 21.19 9.27
C PRO A 241 8.43 21.68 8.20
N CYS A 242 7.24 21.08 8.17
CA CYS A 242 6.21 21.36 7.18
C CYS A 242 4.84 21.49 7.86
N THR A 243 3.99 22.35 7.29
CA THR A 243 2.54 22.15 7.37
C THR A 243 2.16 21.06 6.39
N PHE A 244 1.30 20.13 6.81
CA PHE A 244 0.91 18.95 6.05
C PHE A 244 -0.61 18.83 5.99
N CYS A 245 -1.16 18.63 4.81
CA CYS A 245 -2.55 18.22 4.65
C CYS A 245 -2.63 17.08 3.63
N PHE A 246 -3.68 16.27 3.72
CA PHE A 246 -3.92 15.20 2.76
C PHE A 246 -5.40 15.01 2.47
N THR A 247 -5.69 14.48 1.28
CA THR A 247 -7.02 14.07 0.86
C THR A 247 -7.02 12.57 0.58
N ILE A 248 -7.97 11.86 1.18
CA ILE A 248 -8.23 10.45 0.87
C ILE A 248 -9.17 10.40 -0.33
N LYS A 249 -8.75 9.74 -1.41
CA LYS A 249 -9.61 9.37 -2.53
C LYS A 249 -10.07 7.94 -2.35
N ARG A 250 -11.39 7.77 -2.36
CA ARG A 250 -12.05 6.47 -2.38
C ARG A 250 -12.24 5.99 -3.81
N ASP A 251 -12.34 4.68 -3.98
CA ASP A 251 -12.76 4.07 -5.24
C ASP A 251 -14.29 3.94 -5.32
N ILE A 252 -14.77 3.19 -6.33
CA ILE A 252 -16.19 3.00 -6.61
C ILE A 252 -16.94 2.15 -5.55
N PHE A 253 -16.21 1.54 -4.60
CA PHE A 253 -16.77 0.74 -3.50
C PHE A 253 -16.59 1.44 -2.15
N ASP A 254 -16.39 2.77 -2.16
CA ASP A 254 -16.10 3.60 -0.98
C ASP A 254 -14.85 3.20 -0.18
N LEU A 255 -13.98 2.35 -0.73
CA LEU A 255 -12.73 1.96 -0.07
C LEU A 255 -11.67 3.06 -0.23
N PRO A 256 -10.99 3.47 0.86
CA PRO A 256 -9.80 4.32 0.78
C PRO A 256 -8.73 3.68 -0.09
N SER A 257 -8.36 4.39 -1.16
CA SER A 257 -7.58 3.84 -2.27
C SER A 257 -6.26 4.58 -2.43
N VAL A 258 -6.34 5.89 -2.68
CA VAL A 258 -5.20 6.77 -2.96
C VAL A 258 -5.24 7.98 -2.05
N ILE A 259 -4.10 8.33 -1.45
CA ILE A 259 -3.94 9.52 -0.61
C ILE A 259 -3.04 10.50 -1.35
N VAL A 260 -3.49 11.75 -1.44
CA VAL A 260 -2.74 12.88 -2.02
C VAL A 260 -2.35 13.81 -0.88
N GLY A 261 -1.06 13.92 -0.59
CA GLY A 261 -0.52 14.77 0.47
C GLY A 261 0.23 15.98 -0.07
N ASN A 262 -0.01 17.14 0.53
CA ASN A 262 0.70 18.38 0.24
C ASN A 262 1.50 18.82 1.47
N PHE A 263 2.75 19.21 1.24
CA PHE A 263 3.69 19.64 2.28
C PHE A 263 4.12 21.08 1.98
N LEU A 264 3.96 21.99 2.93
CA LEU A 264 4.38 23.39 2.80
C LEU A 264 5.47 23.67 3.85
N PRO A 265 6.69 24.05 3.45
CA PRO A 265 7.77 24.32 4.41
C PRO A 265 7.39 25.43 5.38
N ILE A 266 7.70 25.22 6.66
CA ILE A 266 7.66 26.29 7.66
C ILE A 266 9.02 26.97 7.61
N LEU A 267 9.06 28.18 7.03
CA LEU A 267 10.27 29.01 7.01
C LEU A 267 10.47 29.64 8.40
N SER A 268 11.58 29.27 9.06
CA SER A 268 12.05 29.79 10.34
C SER A 268 13.35 30.56 10.17
#